data_AF-A0A8T4VRD6-F1
#
_entry.id   AF-A0A8T4VRD6-F1
#
_cell.length_a   1.000
_cell.length_b   1.000
_cell.length_c   1.000
_cell.angle_alpha   90.00
_cell.angle_beta   90.00
_cell.angle_gamma   90.00
#
_symmetry.space_group_name_H-M   'P 1'
#
loop_
_entity.id
_entity.type
_entity.pdbx_description
1 polymer ?
#
loop_
_entity_poly.entity_id
_entity_poly.type
_entity_poly.pdbx_seq_one_letter_code
_entity_poly.pdbx_strand_id
1 'polypeptide(L)'
;MVVGDKGKKVLKNVDYDVFRRAFIKAIMENIREKGVSGQDIQEIIKETLDDKRFKFLVQKSLKNIAKETDMNPEECKQALPVLMEEEVADELDDNLKGEIHSEEKKKKNIDKKGEHQGLWYNLSFKRVLGKKPRLFQEFIKLINTQRVIRCPLFLGIIFLCIAAVFFNSAYKAIIVGLTLTSFEGDNVIQLANVLAGMGGIFLFFISLAITFQYLMTVKRRDDQIKKLADKYLKNQGIIKKNKNSSY
;
A
#
# COMPACT_ATOMS: atom_id res chain seq x y z
N MET A 1 20.31 -3.92 3.93
CA MET A 1 21.13 -2.89 3.22
C MET A 1 21.90 -2.13 4.28
N VAL A 2 23.03 -1.48 3.95
CA VAL A 2 23.95 -1.00 4.99
C VAL A 2 24.19 0.50 4.85
N VAL A 3 23.92 1.22 5.93
CA VAL A 3 24.36 2.61 6.14
C VAL A 3 25.87 2.68 5.96
N GLY A 4 26.35 3.57 5.09
CA GLY A 4 27.77 3.71 4.81
C GLY A 4 28.54 4.31 5.99
N ASP A 5 29.88 4.25 5.95
CA ASP A 5 30.70 4.68 7.09
C ASP A 5 30.51 6.17 7.43
N LYS A 6 30.32 7.01 6.41
CA LYS A 6 29.97 8.44 6.62
C LYS A 6 28.55 8.59 7.16
N GLY A 7 27.60 7.76 6.70
CA GLY A 7 26.25 7.70 7.28
C GLY A 7 26.28 7.37 8.77
N LYS A 8 27.06 6.36 9.18
CA LYS A 8 27.25 6.01 10.59
C LYS A 8 27.90 7.14 11.39
N LYS A 9 28.84 7.88 10.80
CA LYS A 9 29.43 9.08 11.44
C LYS A 9 28.43 10.20 11.63
N VAL A 10 27.55 10.45 10.65
CA VAL A 10 26.47 11.44 10.77
C VAL A 10 25.55 11.11 11.95
N LEU A 11 25.27 9.82 12.16
CA LEU A 11 24.38 9.32 13.20
C LEU A 11 25.06 9.16 14.57
N LYS A 12 26.40 9.00 14.64
CA LYS A 12 27.15 8.84 15.89
C LYS A 12 26.96 10.03 16.84
N ASN A 13 26.13 9.83 17.87
CA ASN A 13 26.03 10.66 19.08
C ASN A 13 25.74 9.74 20.27
N VAL A 14 26.21 10.08 21.47
CA VAL A 14 26.01 9.27 22.70
C VAL A 14 24.52 9.09 23.04
N ASP A 15 23.64 9.94 22.51
CA ASP A 15 22.18 9.85 22.66
C ASP A 15 21.45 9.22 21.46
N TYR A 16 22.19 8.73 20.46
CA TYR A 16 21.59 8.22 19.23
C TYR A 16 20.69 7.00 19.48
N ASP A 17 21.09 6.09 20.37
CA ASP A 17 20.29 4.90 20.68
C ASP A 17 18.98 5.23 21.40
N VAL A 18 18.97 6.29 22.22
CA VAL A 18 17.76 6.79 22.88
C VAL A 18 16.84 7.43 21.85
N PHE A 19 17.40 8.24 20.96
CA PHE A 19 16.66 8.82 19.84
C PHE A 19 16.09 7.76 18.91
N ARG A 20 16.91 6.80 18.46
CA ARG A 20 16.52 5.73 17.53
C ARG A 20 15.31 4.98 18.05
N ARG A 21 15.30 4.62 19.34
CA ARG A 21 14.15 3.99 20.00
C ARG A 21 12.91 4.90 20.04
N ALA A 22 13.08 6.17 20.41
CA ALA A 22 11.97 7.14 20.42
C ALA A 22 11.41 7.40 19.01
N PHE A 23 12.28 7.37 18.00
CA PHE A 23 11.95 7.58 16.61
C PHE A 23 11.19 6.38 16.02
N ILE A 24 11.68 5.16 16.24
CA ILE A 24 10.96 3.93 15.86
C ILE A 24 9.59 3.87 16.53
N LYS A 25 9.51 4.26 17.81
CA LYS A 25 8.23 4.38 18.51
C LYS A 25 7.30 5.37 17.81
N ALA A 26 7.78 6.56 17.45
CA ALA A 26 6.95 7.56 16.77
C ALA A 26 6.50 7.10 15.36
N ILE A 27 7.36 6.39 14.62
CA ILE A 27 6.98 5.75 13.36
C ILE A 27 5.85 4.75 13.59
N MET A 28 5.97 3.91 14.62
CA MET A 28 4.95 2.91 14.96
C MET A 28 3.64 3.56 15.43
N GLU A 29 3.70 4.68 16.14
CA GLU A 29 2.51 5.49 16.47
C GLU A 29 1.83 6.01 15.19
N ASN A 30 2.60 6.54 14.24
CA ASN A 30 2.06 7.03 12.96
C ASN A 30 1.44 5.87 12.14
N ILE A 31 2.11 4.71 12.06
CA ILE A 31 1.58 3.52 11.41
C ILE A 31 0.28 3.03 12.09
N ARG A 32 0.22 3.02 13.42
CA ARG A 32 -0.98 2.60 14.17
C ARG A 32 -2.19 3.50 13.85
N GLU A 33 -1.97 4.81 13.76
CA GLU A 33 -3.06 5.76 13.51
C GLU A 33 -3.46 5.79 12.03
N LYS A 34 -2.48 5.95 11.14
CA LYS A 34 -2.68 6.31 9.73
C LYS A 34 -2.07 5.35 8.73
N GLY A 35 -1.40 4.28 9.17
CA GLY A 35 -0.75 3.34 8.27
C GLY A 35 -1.72 2.72 7.25
N VAL A 36 -1.33 2.78 5.98
CA VAL A 36 -2.07 2.21 4.85
C VAL A 36 -1.17 1.30 4.03
N SER A 37 -1.74 0.23 3.49
CA SER A 37 -1.06 -0.71 2.61
C SER A 37 -0.61 -0.02 1.32
N GLY A 38 0.64 -0.25 0.92
CA GLY A 38 1.29 0.40 -0.22
C GLY A 38 1.88 1.78 0.08
N GLN A 39 1.87 2.25 1.33
CA GLN A 39 2.49 3.51 1.74
C GLN A 39 4.02 3.38 1.77
N ASP A 40 4.72 4.40 1.26
CA ASP A 40 6.18 4.46 1.29
C ASP A 40 6.69 4.72 2.72
N ILE A 41 7.58 3.85 3.23
CA ILE A 41 8.17 4.00 4.56
C ILE A 41 8.95 5.32 4.66
N GLN A 42 9.58 5.75 3.56
CA GLN A 42 10.34 7.00 3.51
C GLN A 42 9.43 8.22 3.77
N GLU A 43 8.16 8.16 3.33
CA GLU A 43 7.18 9.23 3.59
C GLU A 43 6.78 9.26 5.07
N ILE A 44 6.55 8.10 5.68
CA ILE A 44 6.24 7.99 7.12
C ILE A 44 7.42 8.53 7.96
N ILE A 45 8.64 8.18 7.58
CA ILE A 45 9.86 8.68 8.23
C ILE A 45 9.95 10.19 8.10
N LYS A 46 9.70 10.74 6.91
CA LYS A 46 9.71 12.18 6.67
C LYS A 46 8.70 12.91 7.55
N GLU A 47 7.45 12.44 7.59
CA GLU A 47 6.42 12.99 8.48
C GLU A 47 6.84 12.92 9.96
N THR A 48 7.48 11.82 10.35
CA THR A 48 7.95 11.64 11.73
C THR A 48 9.08 12.60 12.06
N LEU A 49 10.00 12.87 11.14
CA LEU A 49 11.10 13.83 11.32
C LEU A 49 10.61 15.28 11.47
N ASP A 50 9.44 15.61 10.92
CA ASP A 50 8.83 16.94 11.04
C ASP A 50 8.22 17.20 12.44
N ASP A 51 8.13 16.18 13.29
CA ASP A 51 7.67 16.32 14.67
C ASP A 51 8.63 17.21 15.49
N LYS A 52 8.05 18.17 16.23
CA LYS A 52 8.77 19.11 17.10
C LYS A 52 9.69 18.40 18.10
N ARG A 53 9.33 17.20 18.56
CA ARG A 53 10.13 16.37 19.48
C ARG A 53 11.52 16.03 18.93
N PHE A 54 11.66 15.95 17.61
CA PHE A 54 12.92 15.57 16.96
C PHE A 54 13.67 16.75 16.34
N LYS A 55 13.11 17.97 16.39
CA LYS A 55 13.66 19.17 15.73
C LYS A 55 15.16 19.39 16.00
N PHE A 56 15.58 19.28 17.27
CA PHE A 56 16.99 19.48 17.64
C PHE A 56 17.92 18.45 16.97
N LEU A 57 17.51 17.18 16.99
CA LEU A 57 18.29 16.07 16.44
C LEU A 57 18.30 16.08 14.91
N VAL A 58 17.18 16.45 14.29
CA VAL A 58 17.09 16.70 12.85
C VAL A 58 18.06 17.79 12.45
N GLN A 59 18.04 18.95 13.12
CA GLN A 59 18.95 20.05 12.84
C GLN A 59 20.43 19.65 13.01
N LYS A 60 20.74 18.88 14.05
CA LYS A 60 22.09 18.35 14.29
C LYS A 60 22.52 17.38 13.18
N SER A 61 21.63 16.48 12.78
CA SER A 61 21.88 15.51 11.70
C SER A 61 22.09 16.21 10.35
N LEU A 62 21.27 17.21 10.02
CA LEU A 62 21.44 18.03 8.81
C LEU A 62 22.78 18.76 8.80
N LYS A 63 23.19 19.35 9.93
CA LYS A 63 24.52 19.96 10.07
C LYS A 63 25.65 18.95 9.88
N ASN A 64 25.49 17.72 10.37
CA ASN A 64 26.48 16.67 10.20
C ASN A 64 26.54 16.18 8.74
N ILE A 65 25.41 16.02 8.05
CA ILE A 65 25.39 15.68 6.62
C ILE A 65 26.13 16.76 5.81
N ALA A 66 25.84 18.03 6.06
CA ALA A 66 26.50 19.14 5.37
C ALA A 66 28.01 19.26 5.68
N LYS A 67 28.48 18.73 6.82
CA LYS A 67 29.91 18.70 7.17
C LYS A 67 30.64 17.52 6.52
N GLU A 68 29.99 16.37 6.42
CA GLU A 68 30.60 15.12 5.93
C GLU A 68 30.45 14.94 4.40
N THR A 69 29.66 15.81 3.75
CA THR A 69 29.34 15.75 2.32
C THR A 69 29.23 17.14 1.69
N ASP A 70 29.35 17.22 0.37
CA ASP A 70 29.18 18.47 -0.40
C ASP A 70 27.70 18.74 -0.76
N MET A 71 26.77 18.30 0.09
CA MET A 71 25.34 18.51 -0.13
C MET A 71 24.90 19.88 0.36
N ASN A 72 24.08 20.56 -0.45
CA ASN A 72 23.46 21.82 -0.06
C ASN A 72 22.33 21.59 0.98
N PRO A 73 21.78 22.64 1.61
CA PRO A 73 20.77 22.49 2.66
C PRO A 73 19.50 21.73 2.23
N GLU A 74 19.04 21.91 0.98
CA GLU A 74 17.86 21.22 0.47
C GLU A 74 18.15 19.74 0.18
N GLU A 75 19.32 19.43 -0.35
CA GLU A 75 19.79 18.05 -0.53
C GLU A 75 19.96 17.33 0.81
N CYS A 76 20.49 18.00 1.84
CA CYS A 76 20.59 17.44 3.19
C CYS A 76 19.21 17.05 3.75
N LYS A 77 18.20 17.89 3.55
CA LYS A 77 16.81 17.61 3.95
C LYS A 77 16.22 16.39 3.22
N GLN A 78 16.60 16.18 1.96
CA GLN A 78 16.16 15.01 1.18
C GLN A 78 16.94 13.74 1.54
N ALA A 79 18.22 13.88 1.90
CA ALA A 79 19.08 12.76 2.27
C ALA A 79 18.76 12.19 3.65
N LEU A 80 18.34 13.03 4.61
CA LEU A 80 18.09 12.59 5.98
C LEU A 80 17.01 11.48 6.08
N PRO A 81 15.83 11.58 5.43
CA PRO A 81 14.85 10.49 5.44
C PRO A 81 15.39 9.18 4.86
N VAL A 82 16.23 9.25 3.81
CA VAL A 82 16.86 8.06 3.22
C VAL A 82 17.83 7.42 4.20
N LEU A 83 18.69 8.23 4.83
CA LEU A 83 19.65 7.75 5.82
C LEU A 83 18.96 7.13 7.04
N MET A 84 17.87 7.77 7.50
CA MET A 84 17.09 7.26 8.62
C MET A 84 16.37 5.96 8.25
N GLU A 85 15.82 5.85 7.04
CA GLU A 85 15.21 4.61 6.55
C GLU A 85 16.21 3.46 6.60
N GLU A 86 17.42 3.63 6.06
CA GLU A 86 18.43 2.57 6.08
C GLU A 86 18.84 2.15 7.50
N GLU A 87 18.78 3.05 8.47
CA GLU A 87 19.16 2.75 9.86
C GLU A 87 18.04 2.04 10.65
N VAL A 88 16.77 2.35 10.37
CA VAL A 88 15.65 1.79 11.15
C VAL A 88 14.89 0.69 10.41
N ALA A 89 15.08 0.53 9.10
CA ALA A 89 14.26 -0.36 8.27
C ALA A 89 14.26 -1.81 8.75
N ASP A 90 15.42 -2.37 9.08
CA ASP A 90 15.54 -3.78 9.48
C ASP A 90 14.76 -4.01 10.80
N GLU A 91 14.86 -3.09 11.76
CA GLU A 91 14.08 -3.18 13.00
C GLU A 91 12.58 -2.92 12.78
N LEU A 92 12.21 -2.04 11.87
CA LEU A 92 10.80 -1.87 11.51
C LEU A 92 10.24 -3.14 10.87
N ASP A 93 10.99 -3.82 10.01
CA ASP A 93 10.54 -5.04 9.34
C ASP A 93 10.40 -6.21 10.32
N ASP A 94 11.36 -6.38 11.24
CA ASP A 94 11.28 -7.36 12.32
C ASP A 94 10.03 -7.16 13.18
N ASN A 95 9.74 -5.90 13.53
CA ASN A 95 8.59 -5.54 14.37
C ASN A 95 7.25 -5.66 13.61
N LEU A 96 7.26 -5.42 12.30
CA LEU A 96 6.11 -5.58 11.41
C LEU A 96 6.04 -6.98 10.80
N LYS A 97 6.88 -7.92 11.24
CA LYS A 97 6.86 -9.33 10.85
C LYS A 97 6.91 -9.57 9.34
N GLY A 98 7.76 -8.84 8.62
CA GLY A 98 7.90 -9.02 7.17
C GLY A 98 6.80 -8.34 6.34
N GLU A 99 6.00 -7.45 6.94
CA GLU A 99 5.05 -6.59 6.21
C GLU A 99 5.74 -5.38 5.57
N ILE A 100 7.08 -5.27 5.57
CA ILE A 100 7.78 -4.31 4.72
C ILE A 100 8.23 -5.03 3.44
N HIS A 101 7.84 -4.48 2.29
CA HIS A 101 8.20 -5.03 0.99
C HIS A 101 9.07 -4.08 0.19
N SER A 102 10.04 -4.65 -0.53
CA SER A 102 10.89 -3.93 -1.45
C SER A 102 10.20 -3.83 -2.82
N GLU A 103 10.03 -2.60 -3.32
CA GLU A 103 9.60 -2.31 -4.69
C GLU A 103 10.73 -1.61 -5.45
N GLU A 104 10.86 -1.86 -6.75
CA GLU A 104 11.84 -1.14 -7.58
C GLU A 104 11.60 0.37 -7.51
N LYS A 105 12.69 1.12 -7.28
CA LYS A 105 12.67 2.58 -7.18
C LYS A 105 13.32 3.17 -8.42
N LYS A 106 12.69 4.19 -9.03
CA LYS A 106 13.39 5.06 -9.96
C LYS A 106 14.46 5.83 -9.18
N LYS A 107 15.74 5.57 -9.44
CA LYS A 107 16.86 6.26 -8.77
C LYS A 107 16.70 7.77 -8.92
N LYS A 108 16.54 8.47 -7.79
CA LYS A 108 16.55 9.95 -7.73
C LYS A 108 17.99 10.45 -7.74
N ASN A 109 18.19 11.73 -8.09
CA ASN A 109 19.53 12.34 -8.05
C ASN A 109 20.15 12.29 -6.65
N ILE A 110 19.33 12.43 -5.60
CA ILE A 110 19.81 12.33 -4.22
C ILE A 110 20.32 10.93 -3.87
N ASP A 111 19.67 9.88 -4.38
CA ASP A 111 20.07 8.49 -4.13
C ASP A 111 21.49 8.24 -4.68
N LYS A 112 21.75 8.69 -5.92
CA LYS A 112 23.07 8.60 -6.56
C LYS A 112 24.13 9.46 -5.83
N LYS A 113 23.78 10.69 -5.46
CA LYS A 113 24.70 11.60 -4.77
C LYS A 113 25.09 11.07 -3.39
N GLY A 114 24.14 10.51 -2.65
CA GLY A 114 24.43 9.90 -1.34
C GLY A 114 25.20 8.59 -1.44
N GLU A 115 25.00 7.78 -2.48
CA GLU A 115 25.86 6.63 -2.80
C GLU A 115 27.31 7.08 -3.05
N HIS A 116 27.49 8.10 -3.90
CA HIS A 116 28.82 8.65 -4.22
C HIS A 116 29.51 9.26 -3.00
N GLN A 117 28.75 9.91 -2.13
CA GLN A 117 29.23 10.53 -0.89
C GLN A 117 29.38 9.52 0.26
N GLY A 118 29.11 8.23 0.05
CA GLY A 118 29.30 7.17 1.04
C GLY A 118 28.33 7.22 2.24
N LEU A 119 27.16 7.86 2.08
CA LEU A 119 26.12 7.88 3.11
C LEU A 119 25.40 6.52 3.20
N TRP A 120 25.25 5.82 2.09
CA TRP A 120 24.61 4.51 1.95
C TRP A 120 25.13 3.78 0.72
N TYR A 121 24.81 2.49 0.59
CA TYR A 121 25.22 1.68 -0.54
C TYR A 121 24.05 0.93 -1.19
N ASN A 122 24.03 0.89 -2.53
CA ASN A 122 23.16 0.06 -3.37
C ASN A 122 21.64 0.30 -3.20
N LEU A 123 21.21 1.57 -3.18
CA LEU A 123 19.79 1.96 -3.09
C LEU A 123 19.06 1.69 -4.41
N SER A 124 18.58 0.46 -4.58
CA SER A 124 17.87 0.00 -5.79
C SER A 124 16.37 -0.19 -5.57
N PHE A 125 15.93 -0.20 -4.32
CA PHE A 125 14.55 -0.47 -3.94
C PHE A 125 14.05 0.58 -2.95
N LYS A 126 12.74 0.83 -2.96
CA LYS A 126 12.03 1.56 -1.91
C LYS A 126 11.31 0.56 -1.01
N ARG A 127 11.16 0.88 0.27
CA ARG A 127 10.42 0.06 1.22
C ARG A 127 8.99 0.54 1.35
N VAL A 128 8.06 -0.39 1.25
CA VAL A 128 6.62 -0.11 1.21
C VAL A 128 5.93 -0.92 2.28
N LEU A 129 5.01 -0.27 3.00
CA LEU A 129 4.25 -0.86 4.08
C LEU A 129 3.12 -1.74 3.54
N GLY A 130 3.14 -3.03 3.84
CA GLY A 130 2.17 -4.01 3.37
C GLY A 130 2.20 -4.26 1.86
N LYS A 131 1.55 -5.34 1.42
CA LYS A 131 1.47 -5.66 -0.01
C LYS A 131 0.52 -4.72 -0.72
N LYS A 132 1.04 -3.96 -1.69
CA LYS A 132 0.21 -3.20 -2.62
C LYS A 132 -0.77 -4.14 -3.32
N PRO A 133 -2.08 -3.87 -3.27
CA PRO A 133 -3.06 -4.72 -3.90
C PRO A 133 -2.92 -4.62 -5.42
N ARG A 134 -2.62 -5.73 -6.07
CA ARG A 134 -2.58 -5.81 -7.53
C ARG A 134 -3.95 -6.22 -8.03
N LEU A 135 -4.76 -5.23 -8.43
CA LEU A 135 -6.15 -5.40 -8.87
C LEU A 135 -6.36 -6.61 -9.78
N PHE A 136 -5.53 -6.76 -10.80
CA PHE A 136 -5.66 -7.84 -11.78
C PHE A 136 -5.35 -9.23 -11.21
N GLN A 137 -4.30 -9.33 -10.38
CA GLN A 137 -3.94 -10.61 -9.75
C GLN A 137 -4.99 -11.00 -8.70
N GLU A 138 -5.50 -10.03 -7.94
CA GLU A 138 -6.58 -10.25 -6.99
C GLU A 138 -7.88 -10.64 -7.69
N PHE A 139 -8.20 -10.02 -8.83
CA PHE A 139 -9.34 -10.37 -9.67
C PHE A 139 -9.28 -11.80 -10.22
N ILE A 140 -8.15 -12.19 -10.83
CA ILE A 140 -7.97 -13.57 -11.34
C ILE A 140 -8.08 -14.56 -10.18
N LYS A 141 -7.41 -14.27 -9.06
CA LYS A 141 -7.47 -15.11 -7.87
C LYS A 141 -8.92 -15.25 -7.38
N LEU A 142 -9.69 -14.17 -7.36
CA LEU A 142 -11.07 -14.15 -6.93
C LEU A 142 -11.96 -15.06 -7.79
N ILE A 143 -11.88 -14.90 -9.11
CA ILE A 143 -12.65 -15.69 -10.08
C ILE A 143 -12.30 -17.18 -9.95
N ASN A 144 -11.01 -17.50 -9.79
CA ASN A 144 -10.57 -18.89 -9.67
C ASN A 144 -10.94 -19.51 -8.32
N THR A 145 -10.99 -18.71 -7.25
CA THR A 145 -11.24 -19.21 -5.89
C THR A 145 -12.72 -19.36 -5.60
N GLN A 146 -13.56 -18.43 -6.05
CA GLN A 146 -14.97 -18.38 -5.64
C GLN A 146 -15.92 -18.83 -6.75
N ARG A 147 -16.46 -20.04 -6.61
CA ARG A 147 -17.51 -20.59 -7.51
C ARG A 147 -18.72 -19.66 -7.61
N VAL A 148 -19.09 -18.99 -6.51
CA VAL A 148 -20.21 -18.05 -6.42
C VAL A 148 -20.04 -16.83 -7.34
N ILE A 149 -18.81 -16.42 -7.66
CA ILE A 149 -18.54 -15.31 -8.58
C ILE A 149 -18.38 -15.84 -10.00
N ARG A 150 -17.70 -16.98 -10.15
CA ARG A 150 -17.42 -17.59 -11.44
C ARG A 150 -18.67 -18.00 -12.20
N CYS A 151 -19.60 -18.71 -11.55
CA CYS A 151 -20.81 -19.19 -12.20
C CYS A 151 -21.69 -18.07 -12.79
N PRO A 152 -22.07 -17.03 -12.02
CA PRO A 152 -22.87 -15.95 -12.58
C PRO A 152 -22.09 -15.10 -13.59
N LEU A 153 -20.74 -15.03 -13.51
CA LEU A 153 -19.93 -14.33 -14.51
C LEU A 153 -20.05 -15.01 -15.86
N PHE A 154 -19.85 -16.33 -15.88
CA PHE A 154 -19.99 -17.12 -17.10
C PHE A 154 -21.43 -17.11 -17.62
N LEU A 155 -22.43 -17.28 -16.75
CA LEU A 155 -23.84 -17.20 -17.15
C LEU A 155 -24.19 -15.83 -17.74
N GLY A 156 -23.71 -14.74 -17.14
CA GLY A 156 -23.94 -13.39 -17.64
C GLY A 156 -23.36 -13.18 -19.04
N ILE A 157 -22.13 -13.63 -19.28
CA ILE A 157 -21.48 -13.57 -20.59
C ILE A 157 -22.24 -14.44 -21.60
N ILE A 158 -22.61 -15.67 -21.23
CA ILE A 158 -23.34 -16.59 -22.10
C ILE A 158 -24.69 -15.99 -22.50
N PHE A 159 -25.44 -15.42 -21.57
CA PHE A 159 -26.73 -14.79 -21.85
C PHE A 159 -26.59 -13.59 -22.78
N LEU A 160 -25.56 -12.76 -22.62
CA LEU A 160 -25.28 -11.66 -23.54
C LEU A 160 -24.87 -12.16 -24.94
N CYS A 161 -24.07 -13.23 -25.03
CA CYS A 161 -23.72 -13.83 -26.32
C CYS A 161 -24.96 -14.38 -27.04
N ILE A 162 -25.82 -15.10 -26.34
CA ILE A 162 -27.08 -15.63 -26.91
C ILE A 162 -27.98 -14.46 -27.35
N ALA A 163 -28.12 -13.44 -26.51
CA ALA A 163 -28.90 -12.25 -26.86
C ALA A 163 -28.32 -11.51 -28.08
N ALA A 164 -27.00 -11.40 -28.20
CA ALA A 164 -26.33 -10.77 -29.34
C ALA A 164 -26.63 -11.50 -30.66
N VAL A 165 -26.70 -12.83 -30.63
CA VAL A 165 -27.11 -13.65 -31.77
C VAL A 165 -28.58 -13.36 -32.13
N PHE A 166 -29.49 -13.31 -31.15
CA PHE A 166 -30.90 -13.02 -31.42
C PHE A 166 -31.17 -11.60 -31.90
N PHE A 167 -30.42 -10.60 -31.42
CA PHE A 167 -30.49 -9.24 -31.95
C PHE A 167 -29.78 -9.05 -33.29
N ASN A 168 -29.01 -10.06 -33.72
CA ASN A 168 -28.02 -9.94 -34.79
C ASN A 168 -27.09 -8.71 -34.59
N SER A 169 -26.81 -8.38 -33.34
CA SER A 169 -26.06 -7.18 -32.96
C SER A 169 -25.56 -7.28 -31.53
N ALA A 170 -24.24 -7.35 -31.37
CA ALA A 170 -23.59 -7.25 -30.06
C ALA A 170 -23.88 -5.90 -29.39
N TYR A 171 -23.98 -4.82 -30.17
CA TYR A 171 -24.28 -3.49 -29.67
C TYR A 171 -25.65 -3.43 -28.97
N LYS A 172 -26.71 -3.97 -29.59
CA LYS A 172 -28.05 -4.02 -28.99
C LYS A 172 -28.05 -4.84 -27.69
N ALA A 173 -27.42 -6.02 -27.70
CA ALA A 173 -27.32 -6.87 -26.51
C ALA A 173 -26.59 -6.18 -25.35
N ILE A 174 -25.49 -5.47 -25.64
CA ILE A 174 -24.75 -4.71 -24.63
C ILE A 174 -25.59 -3.56 -24.08
N ILE A 175 -26.29 -2.81 -24.94
CA ILE A 175 -27.21 -1.75 -24.49
C ILE A 175 -28.24 -2.34 -23.55
N VAL A 176 -29.02 -3.33 -23.97
CA VAL A 176 -30.06 -3.91 -23.11
C VAL A 176 -29.48 -4.46 -21.81
N GLY A 177 -28.31 -5.10 -21.86
CA GLY A 177 -27.65 -5.59 -20.64
C GLY A 177 -27.22 -4.47 -19.68
N LEU A 178 -26.71 -3.35 -20.20
CA LEU A 178 -26.23 -2.25 -19.36
C LEU A 178 -27.35 -1.32 -18.87
N THR A 179 -28.36 -1.06 -19.71
CA THR A 179 -29.39 -0.05 -19.48
C THR A 179 -30.75 -0.64 -19.15
N LEU A 180 -30.93 -1.96 -19.26
CA LEU A 180 -32.20 -2.66 -19.11
C LEU A 180 -33.33 -2.11 -20.02
N THR A 181 -32.96 -1.43 -21.12
CA THR A 181 -33.91 -0.92 -22.11
C THR A 181 -34.39 -2.05 -23.02
N SER A 182 -35.67 -2.06 -23.39
CA SER A 182 -36.20 -3.01 -24.36
C SER A 182 -36.23 -2.43 -25.77
N PHE A 183 -35.85 -3.25 -26.76
CA PHE A 183 -36.17 -2.97 -28.16
C PHE A 183 -37.52 -3.59 -28.52
N GLU A 184 -38.35 -2.86 -29.24
CA GLU A 184 -39.61 -3.40 -29.79
C GLU A 184 -39.32 -4.42 -30.90
N GLY A 185 -40.15 -5.47 -30.98
CA GLY A 185 -40.03 -6.51 -31.98
C GLY A 185 -40.75 -7.80 -31.61
N ASP A 186 -40.58 -8.81 -32.45
CA ASP A 186 -41.21 -10.13 -32.32
C ASP A 186 -40.78 -10.88 -31.05
N ASN A 187 -41.43 -12.01 -30.78
CA ASN A 187 -41.15 -12.87 -29.62
C ASN A 187 -39.65 -13.22 -29.45
N VAL A 188 -38.90 -13.34 -30.56
CA VAL A 188 -37.44 -13.59 -30.53
C VAL A 188 -36.67 -12.40 -29.96
N ILE A 189 -37.05 -11.18 -30.34
CA ILE A 189 -36.44 -9.93 -29.86
C ILE A 189 -36.80 -9.70 -28.40
N GLN A 190 -38.03 -10.04 -27.99
CA GLN A 190 -38.44 -10.00 -26.58
C GLN A 190 -37.64 -10.98 -25.71
N LEU A 191 -37.43 -12.21 -26.18
CA LEU A 191 -36.57 -13.17 -25.49
C LEU A 191 -35.12 -12.67 -25.40
N ALA A 192 -34.60 -12.06 -26.46
CA ALA A 192 -33.28 -11.43 -26.47
C ALA A 192 -33.17 -10.31 -25.44
N ASN A 193 -34.22 -9.48 -25.27
CA ASN A 193 -34.25 -8.44 -24.26
C ASN A 193 -34.13 -9.03 -22.84
N VAL A 194 -34.89 -10.09 -22.54
CA VAL A 194 -34.85 -10.77 -21.24
C VAL A 194 -33.47 -11.36 -20.96
N LEU A 195 -32.91 -12.10 -21.92
CA LEU A 195 -31.59 -12.70 -21.79
C LEU A 195 -30.49 -11.65 -21.60
N ALA A 196 -30.50 -10.58 -22.40
CA ALA A 196 -29.56 -9.49 -22.25
C ALA A 196 -29.69 -8.81 -20.88
N GLY A 197 -30.92 -8.51 -20.45
CA GLY A 197 -31.18 -7.89 -19.14
C GLY A 197 -30.71 -8.76 -17.98
N MET A 198 -31.01 -10.06 -17.99
CA MET A 198 -30.50 -11.01 -16.99
C MET A 198 -28.97 -11.08 -17.00
N GLY A 199 -28.36 -11.14 -18.20
CA GLY A 199 -26.91 -11.17 -18.34
C GLY A 199 -26.24 -9.91 -17.77
N GLY A 200 -26.82 -8.75 -18.06
CA GLY A 200 -26.44 -7.47 -17.50
C GLY A 200 -26.52 -7.40 -15.98
N ILE A 201 -27.65 -7.83 -15.40
CA ILE A 201 -27.84 -7.89 -13.95
C ILE A 201 -26.76 -8.74 -13.27
N PHE A 202 -26.44 -9.93 -13.82
CA PHE A 202 -25.39 -10.77 -13.26
C PHE A 202 -24.02 -10.09 -13.29
N LEU A 203 -23.64 -9.50 -14.42
CA LEU A 203 -22.36 -8.79 -14.53
C LEU A 203 -22.29 -7.59 -13.59
N PHE A 204 -23.39 -6.85 -13.43
CA PHE A 204 -23.46 -5.72 -12.50
C PHE A 204 -23.21 -6.14 -11.06
N PHE A 205 -23.93 -7.15 -10.55
CA PHE A 205 -23.75 -7.61 -9.17
C PHE A 205 -22.36 -8.20 -8.91
N ILE A 206 -21.76 -8.84 -9.92
CA ILE A 206 -20.38 -9.33 -9.83
C ILE A 206 -19.38 -8.18 -9.77
N SER A 207 -19.55 -7.15 -10.60
CA SER A 207 -18.72 -5.93 -10.55
C SER A 207 -18.79 -5.28 -9.16
N LEU A 208 -19.98 -5.18 -8.59
CA LEU A 208 -20.20 -4.68 -7.24
C LEU A 208 -19.52 -5.56 -6.18
N ALA A 209 -19.69 -6.89 -6.26
CA ALA A 209 -19.09 -7.85 -5.35
C ALA A 209 -17.55 -7.80 -5.38
N ILE A 210 -16.95 -7.69 -6.57
CA ILE A 210 -15.51 -7.54 -6.75
C ILE A 210 -15.02 -6.23 -6.10
N THR A 211 -15.75 -5.14 -6.32
CA THR A 211 -15.42 -3.83 -5.74
C THR A 211 -15.46 -3.88 -4.21
N PHE A 212 -16.52 -4.44 -3.62
CA PHE A 212 -16.62 -4.61 -2.18
C PHE A 212 -15.52 -5.51 -1.62
N GLN A 213 -15.24 -6.63 -2.28
CA GLN A 213 -14.19 -7.54 -1.84
C GLN A 213 -12.82 -6.89 -1.87
N TYR A 214 -12.54 -6.07 -2.90
CA TYR A 214 -11.32 -5.28 -2.98
C TYR A 214 -11.23 -4.30 -1.79
N LEU A 215 -12.27 -3.50 -1.55
CA LEU A 215 -12.30 -2.55 -0.44
C LEU A 215 -12.11 -3.25 0.92
N MET A 216 -12.76 -4.38 1.14
CA MET A 216 -12.63 -5.18 2.36
C MET A 216 -11.23 -5.77 2.50
N THR A 217 -10.61 -6.21 1.40
CA THR A 217 -9.25 -6.77 1.41
C THR A 217 -8.24 -5.69 1.78
N VAL A 218 -8.35 -4.49 1.19
CA VAL A 218 -7.50 -3.34 1.52
C VAL A 218 -7.68 -2.98 2.99
N LYS A 219 -8.91 -2.78 3.44
CA LYS A 219 -9.21 -2.45 4.85
C LYS A 219 -8.63 -3.48 5.82
N ARG A 220 -8.77 -4.77 5.51
CA ARG A 220 -8.23 -5.85 6.36
C ARG A 220 -6.70 -5.81 6.45
N ARG A 221 -6.00 -5.49 5.36
CA ARG A 221 -4.53 -5.35 5.38
C ARG A 221 -4.10 -4.14 6.20
N ASP A 222 -4.78 -3.01 6.01
CA ASP A 222 -4.53 -1.79 6.80
C ASP A 222 -4.73 -2.07 8.30
N ASP A 223 -5.84 -2.73 8.66
CA ASP A 223 -6.13 -3.12 10.04
C ASP A 223 -5.07 -4.09 10.59
N GLN A 224 -4.54 -5.02 9.77
CA GLN A 224 -3.48 -5.94 10.19
C GLN A 224 -2.18 -5.18 10.49
N ILE A 225 -1.78 -4.26 9.62
CA ILE A 225 -0.58 -3.43 9.81
C ILE A 225 -0.72 -2.57 11.07
N LYS A 226 -1.87 -1.92 11.26
CA LYS A 226 -2.18 -1.13 12.47
C LYS A 226 -2.14 -1.99 13.73
N LYS A 227 -2.64 -3.23 13.68
CA LYS A 227 -2.57 -4.20 14.79
C LYS A 227 -1.13 -4.61 15.12
N LEU A 228 -0.26 -4.76 14.12
CA LEU A 228 1.15 -5.08 14.36
C LEU A 228 1.87 -3.93 15.06
N ALA A 229 1.66 -2.70 14.60
CA ALA A 229 2.17 -1.51 15.26
C ALA A 229 1.62 -1.36 16.69
N ASP A 230 0.31 -1.59 16.91
CA ASP A 230 -0.29 -1.58 18.24
C ASP A 230 0.30 -2.67 19.16
N LYS A 231 0.58 -3.86 18.62
CA LYS A 231 1.24 -4.94 19.36
C LYS A 231 2.66 -4.57 19.77
N TYR A 232 3.43 -3.94 18.87
CA TYR A 232 4.75 -3.41 19.20
C TYR A 232 4.68 -2.42 20.37
N LEU A 233 3.80 -1.42 20.28
CA LEU A 233 3.66 -0.39 21.32
C LEU A 233 3.19 -0.97 22.67
N LYS A 234 2.35 -2.01 22.65
CA LYS A 234 1.96 -2.75 23.87
C LYS A 234 3.12 -3.53 24.48
N ASN A 235 3.93 -4.19 23.66
CA ASN A 235 5.09 -4.96 24.12
C ASN A 235 6.16 -4.06 24.77
N GLN A 236 6.28 -2.82 24.31
CA GLN A 236 7.16 -1.81 24.88
C GLN A 236 6.61 -1.16 26.17
N GLY A 237 5.46 -1.63 26.69
CA GLY A 237 4.87 -1.13 27.94
C GLY A 237 4.25 0.27 27.85
N ILE A 238 4.10 0.82 26.65
CA ILE A 238 3.64 2.20 26.41
C ILE A 238 2.11 2.29 26.48
N ILE A 239 1.43 1.25 26.01
CA ILE A 239 -0.02 1.14 26.09
C ILE A 239 -0.33 0.10 27.18
N LYS A 240 -1.02 0.52 28.26
CA LYS A 240 -1.51 -0.43 29.28
C LYS A 240 -2.34 -1.51 28.57
N LYS A 241 -2.06 -2.80 28.82
CA LYS A 241 -2.95 -3.89 28.43
C LYS A 241 -4.33 -3.57 29.01
N ASN A 242 -5.30 -3.22 28.18
CA ASN A 242 -6.69 -3.23 28.60
C ASN A 242 -7.00 -4.68 28.97
N LYS A 243 -7.15 -4.93 30.28
CA LYS A 243 -7.49 -6.24 30.86
C LYS A 243 -8.93 -6.69 30.56
N ASN A 244 -9.66 -5.96 29.69
CA ASN A 244 -11.07 -6.22 29.40
C ASN A 244 -11.26 -6.62 27.93
N SER A 245 -10.93 -7.87 27.61
CA SER A 245 -11.54 -8.59 26.49
C SER A 245 -11.36 -10.08 26.74
N SER A 246 -12.03 -10.56 27.78
CA SER A 246 -12.48 -11.94 27.90
C SER A 246 -13.97 -11.86 28.11
N TYR A 247 -14.72 -11.92 27.02
CA TYR A 247 -16.08 -12.43 26.90
C TYR A 247 -16.27 -12.87 25.45
#